data_AF-A0A6A5A9N5-F1
#
_entry.id   AF-A0A6A5A9N5-F1
#
_cell.length_a   1.000
_cell.length_b   1.000
_cell.length_c   1.000
_cell.angle_alpha   90.00
_cell.angle_beta   90.00
_cell.angle_gamma   90.00
#
_symmetry.space_group_name_H-M   'P 1'
#
loop_
_entity.id
_entity.type
_entity.pdbx_description
1 polymer ?
#
loop_
_entity_poly.entity_id
_entity_poly.type
_entity_poly.pdbx_seq_one_letter_code
_entity_poly.pdbx_strand_id
1 'polypeptide(L)'
;MGATESTPTRVFSEEIPNSALPGTGPIRVSPDSFPVADHTLTLWENFKIGLSISGDANFLGTRTRDSQGKAGPYTWITYNQTHARAQRIATGLHSRLQLQRQDVVG
;
A
#
# COMPACT_ATOMS: atom_id res chain seq x y z
N MET A 1 -11.79 24.80 39.59
CA MET A 1 -11.55 23.50 38.94
C MET A 1 -10.84 23.76 37.62
N GLY A 2 -9.52 23.54 37.56
CA GLY A 2 -8.75 23.66 36.32
C GLY A 2 -8.38 22.26 35.84
N ALA A 3 -8.78 21.91 34.61
CA ALA A 3 -8.37 20.67 33.99
C ALA A 3 -6.88 20.80 33.60
N THR A 4 -6.03 19.98 34.20
CA THR A 4 -4.65 19.79 33.74
C THR A 4 -4.70 18.97 32.45
N GLU A 5 -4.43 19.62 31.32
CA GLU A 5 -4.18 18.92 30.05
C GLU A 5 -2.98 17.98 30.23
N SER A 6 -3.23 16.68 30.17
CA SER A 6 -2.16 15.68 30.12
C SER A 6 -1.55 15.73 28.72
N THR A 7 -0.41 16.43 28.58
CA THR A 7 0.38 16.37 27.35
C THR A 7 0.90 14.94 27.21
N PRO A 8 0.56 14.19 26.15
CA PRO A 8 1.10 12.85 25.99
C PRO A 8 2.61 12.91 25.79
N THR A 9 3.36 12.27 26.71
CA THR A 9 4.83 12.14 26.71
C THR A 9 5.36 11.20 25.61
N ARG A 10 4.63 11.04 24.51
CA ARG A 10 5.04 10.12 23.44
C ARG A 10 6.03 10.82 22.53
N VAL A 11 7.27 10.34 22.54
CA VAL A 11 8.28 10.75 21.56
C VAL A 11 7.92 10.11 20.23
N PHE A 12 7.56 10.93 19.24
CA PHE A 12 7.20 10.45 17.90
C PHE A 12 8.40 10.26 16.96
N SER A 13 9.55 10.83 17.32
CA SER A 13 10.78 10.65 16.55
C SER A 13 12.04 10.82 17.42
N GLU A 14 13.02 9.97 17.21
CA GLU A 14 14.35 10.01 17.81
C GLU A 14 15.43 10.13 16.73
N GLU A 15 16.58 10.69 17.08
CA GLU A 15 17.70 10.86 16.15
C GLU A 15 18.49 9.57 16.04
N ILE A 16 18.81 9.14 14.82
CA ILE A 16 19.79 8.09 14.61
C ILE A 16 21.16 8.66 15.03
N PRO A 17 21.87 8.02 15.97
CA PRO A 17 23.20 8.46 16.38
C PRO A 17 24.16 8.60 15.18
N ASN A 18 24.95 9.67 15.16
CA ASN A 18 25.98 9.94 14.14
C ASN A 18 25.46 10.09 12.69
N SER A 19 24.20 10.47 12.50
CA SER A 19 23.58 10.62 11.17
C SER A 19 23.63 12.03 10.57
N ALA A 20 24.13 13.02 11.31
CA ALA A 20 24.24 14.40 10.83
C ALA A 20 25.33 14.53 9.75
N LEU A 21 25.07 15.34 8.72
CA LEU A 21 26.02 15.64 7.64
C LEU A 21 26.16 17.17 7.49
N PRO A 22 27.27 17.68 6.93
CA PRO A 22 27.40 19.11 6.65
C PRO A 22 26.25 19.61 5.77
N GLY A 23 25.44 20.54 6.30
CA GLY A 23 24.27 21.10 5.60
C GLY A 23 22.94 20.39 5.84
N THR A 24 22.91 19.29 6.61
CA THR A 24 21.65 18.60 6.98
C THR A 24 21.68 18.17 8.45
N GLY A 25 20.57 18.36 9.17
CA GLY A 25 20.42 17.83 10.52
C GLY A 25 20.47 16.30 10.57
N PRO A 26 20.50 15.72 11.79
CA PRO A 26 20.48 14.27 11.98
C PRO A 26 19.18 13.65 11.41
N ILE A 27 19.31 12.43 10.88
CA ILE A 27 18.19 11.61 10.44
C ILE A 27 17.35 11.25 11.65
N ARG A 28 16.03 11.43 11.56
CA ARG A 28 15.07 11.07 12.61
C ARG A 28 14.27 9.84 12.21
N VAL A 29 14.05 8.92 13.16
CA VAL A 29 13.24 7.71 13.00
C VAL A 29 12.14 7.67 14.06
N SER A 30 11.03 7.00 13.77
CA SER A 30 10.03 6.72 14.81
C SER A 30 10.57 5.64 15.76
N PRO A 31 10.50 5.81 17.09
CA PRO A 31 10.86 4.75 18.04
C PRO A 31 10.01 3.48 17.85
N ASP A 32 8.78 3.66 17.35
CA ASP A 32 7.85 2.58 17.02
C ASP A 32 7.93 2.18 15.53
N SER A 33 9.00 2.54 14.83
CA SER A 33 9.18 2.10 13.45
C SER A 33 9.36 0.58 13.45
N PHE A 34 8.48 -0.10 12.72
CA PHE A 34 8.68 -1.52 12.45
C PHE A 34 9.91 -1.64 11.55
N PRO A 35 10.89 -2.51 11.89
CA PRO A 35 11.99 -2.78 10.97
C PRO A 35 11.39 -3.29 9.67
N VAL A 36 11.51 -2.48 8.61
CA VAL A 36 11.13 -2.90 7.27
C VAL A 36 12.20 -3.92 6.88
N ALA A 37 11.80 -5.19 6.80
CA ALA A 37 12.73 -6.22 6.41
C ALA A 37 13.29 -5.91 5.01
N ASP A 38 14.60 -6.12 4.81
CA ASP A 38 15.33 -5.78 3.57
C ASP A 38 14.73 -6.42 2.30
N HIS A 39 13.83 -7.39 2.42
CA HIS A 39 13.09 -7.99 1.30
C HIS A 39 11.75 -7.29 1.00
N THR A 40 11.50 -6.13 1.60
CA THR A 40 10.30 -5.29 1.40
C THR A 40 10.69 -3.90 0.90
N LEU A 41 11.68 -3.84 0.01
CA LEU A 41 12.21 -2.57 -0.52
C LEU A 41 11.42 -2.07 -1.73
N THR A 42 10.55 -2.92 -2.29
CA THR A 42 9.72 -2.55 -3.44
C THR A 42 8.23 -2.56 -3.10
N LEU A 43 7.47 -1.67 -3.76
CA LEU A 43 6.01 -1.67 -3.70
C LEU A 43 5.43 -3.04 -4.10
N TRP A 44 6.10 -3.75 -5.00
CA TRP A 44 5.72 -5.10 -5.42
C TRP A 44 5.82 -6.12 -4.27
N GLU A 45 6.87 -6.07 -3.47
CA GLU A 45 7.01 -6.96 -2.31
C GLU A 45 5.98 -6.64 -1.24
N ASN A 46 5.72 -5.36 -0.97
CA ASN A 46 4.66 -4.94 -0.05
C ASN A 46 3.28 -5.46 -0.51
N PHE A 47 2.99 -5.35 -1.82
CA PHE A 47 1.78 -5.92 -2.39
C PHE A 47 1.66 -7.45 -2.16
N LYS A 48 2.74 -8.21 -2.37
CA LYS A 48 2.76 -9.67 -2.14
C LYS A 48 2.52 -10.02 -0.67
N ILE A 49 3.05 -9.25 0.28
CA ILE A 49 2.81 -9.45 1.71
C ILE A 49 1.33 -9.25 2.01
N GLY A 50 0.72 -8.15 1.55
CA GLY A 50 -0.71 -7.90 1.73
C GLY A 50 -1.58 -9.03 1.15
N LEU A 51 -1.21 -9.52 -0.04
CA LEU A 51 -1.88 -10.64 -0.69
C LEU A 51 -1.80 -11.93 0.15
N SER A 52 -0.67 -12.20 0.80
CA SER A 52 -0.49 -13.39 1.65
C SER A 52 -1.37 -13.38 2.91
N ILE A 53 -1.70 -12.19 3.43
CA ILE A 53 -2.48 -12.02 4.66
C ILE A 53 -3.98 -12.11 4.37
N SER A 54 -4.43 -11.58 3.22
CA SER A 54 -5.86 -11.37 2.94
C SER A 54 -6.31 -11.84 1.56
N GLY A 55 -5.58 -12.78 0.95
CA GLY A 55 -5.78 -13.20 -0.45
C GLY A 55 -7.23 -13.50 -0.84
N ASP A 56 -7.97 -14.18 0.03
CA ASP A 56 -9.36 -14.57 -0.22
C ASP A 56 -10.41 -13.62 0.38
N ALA A 57 -9.98 -12.53 1.00
CA ALA A 57 -10.88 -11.48 1.49
C ALA A 57 -11.41 -10.64 0.32
N ASN A 58 -12.60 -10.07 0.50
CA ASN A 58 -13.22 -9.15 -0.46
C ASN A 58 -12.35 -7.90 -0.64
N PHE A 59 -12.11 -7.52 -1.90
CA PHE A 59 -11.29 -6.36 -2.24
C PHE A 59 -12.05 -5.34 -3.12
N LEU A 60 -12.34 -5.69 -4.37
CA LEU A 60 -13.03 -4.78 -5.29
C LEU A 60 -14.50 -5.18 -5.45
N GLY A 61 -15.38 -4.23 -5.13
CA GLY A 61 -16.83 -4.38 -5.25
C GLY A 61 -17.35 -3.64 -6.46
N THR A 62 -18.19 -4.31 -7.25
CA THR A 62 -18.98 -3.67 -8.33
C THR A 62 -20.45 -3.91 -8.08
N ARG A 63 -21.31 -3.00 -8.54
CA ARG A 63 -22.76 -3.16 -8.49
C ARG A 63 -23.37 -2.66 -9.77
N THR A 64 -24.39 -3.36 -10.24
CA THR A 64 -25.20 -2.94 -11.39
C THR A 64 -26.40 -2.14 -10.92
N ARG A 65 -26.91 -1.29 -11.81
CA ARG A 65 -28.19 -0.60 -11.62
C ARG A 65 -29.24 -1.29 -12.48
N ASP A 66 -30.45 -1.38 -11.96
CA ASP A 66 -31.60 -1.85 -12.75
C ASP A 66 -32.11 -0.78 -13.73
N SER A 67 -33.14 -1.12 -14.50
CA SER A 67 -33.77 -0.23 -15.49
C SER A 67 -34.41 1.02 -14.87
N GLN A 68 -34.63 1.04 -13.56
CA GLN A 68 -35.13 2.20 -12.80
C GLN A 68 -33.98 2.99 -12.14
N GLY A 69 -32.72 2.61 -12.42
CA GLY A 69 -31.53 3.26 -11.89
C GLY A 69 -31.21 2.89 -10.44
N LYS A 70 -31.95 1.95 -9.83
CA LYS A 70 -31.69 1.50 -8.45
C LYS A 70 -30.50 0.56 -8.46
N ALA A 71 -29.53 0.85 -7.59
CA ALA A 71 -28.32 0.05 -7.45
C ALA A 71 -28.63 -1.23 -6.66
N GLY A 72 -28.22 -2.37 -7.21
CA GLY A 72 -28.28 -3.66 -6.53
C GLY A 72 -27.19 -3.83 -5.46
N PRO A 73 -27.13 -5.02 -4.83
CA PRO A 73 -26.05 -5.37 -3.91
C PRO A 73 -24.69 -5.40 -4.61
N TYR A 74 -23.61 -5.23 -3.85
CA TYR A 74 -22.27 -5.37 -4.38
C TYR A 74 -21.91 -6.84 -4.63
N THR A 75 -21.32 -7.08 -5.80
CA THR A 75 -20.55 -8.28 -6.10
C THR A 75 -19.08 -7.98 -5.91
N TRP A 76 -18.43 -8.76 -5.05
CA TRP A 76 -17.02 -8.58 -4.70
C TRP A 76 -16.15 -9.58 -5.43
N ILE A 77 -14.93 -9.16 -5.76
CA ILE A 77 -13.83 -10.05 -6.11
C ILE A 77 -12.74 -9.98 -5.03
N THR A 78 -12.04 -11.09 -4.83
CA THR A 78 -10.99 -11.19 -3.82
C THR A 78 -9.68 -10.51 -4.26
N TYR A 79 -8.75 -10.32 -3.33
CA TYR A 79 -7.40 -9.88 -3.66
C TYR A 79 -6.72 -10.85 -4.65
N ASN A 80 -6.84 -12.16 -4.44
CA ASN A 80 -6.31 -13.19 -5.33
C ASN A 80 -6.91 -13.12 -6.75
N GLN A 81 -8.24 -12.95 -6.85
CA GLN A 81 -8.90 -12.81 -8.15
C GLN A 81 -8.47 -11.54 -8.88
N THR A 82 -8.30 -10.43 -8.15
CA THR A 82 -7.81 -9.18 -8.71
C THR A 82 -6.37 -9.30 -9.19
N HIS A 83 -5.50 -9.94 -8.39
CA HIS A 83 -4.12 -10.21 -8.75
C HIS A 83 -4.02 -11.06 -10.03
N ALA A 84 -4.80 -12.15 -10.12
CA ALA A 84 -4.83 -13.00 -11.30
C ALA A 84 -5.27 -12.24 -12.56
N ARG A 85 -6.22 -11.31 -12.45
CA ARG A 85 -6.62 -10.43 -13.56
C ARG A 85 -5.48 -9.47 -13.96
N ALA A 86 -4.81 -8.86 -12.99
CA ALA A 86 -3.67 -7.97 -13.25
C ALA A 86 -2.52 -8.71 -13.96
N GLN A 87 -2.22 -9.95 -13.56
CA GLN A 87 -1.20 -10.78 -14.22
C GLN A 87 -1.54 -11.07 -15.69
N ARG A 88 -2.83 -11.34 -16.00
CA ARG A 88 -3.27 -11.55 -17.39
C ARG A 88 -3.09 -10.29 -18.24
N ILE A 89 -3.43 -9.12 -17.68
CA ILE A 89 -3.21 -7.84 -18.35
C ILE A 89 -1.72 -7.61 -18.58
N ALA A 90 -0.89 -7.75 -17.54
CA ALA A 90 0.56 -7.58 -17.63
C ALA A 90 1.19 -8.52 -18.67
N THR A 91 0.72 -9.77 -18.75
CA THR A 91 1.14 -10.73 -19.77
C THR A 91 0.80 -10.24 -21.18
N GLY A 92 -0.39 -9.67 -21.38
CA GLY A 92 -0.79 -9.06 -22.66
C GLY A 92 0.08 -7.85 -23.01
N LEU A 93 0.30 -6.94 -22.07
CA LEU A 93 1.15 -5.75 -22.27
C LEU A 93 2.58 -6.15 -22.65
N HIS A 94 3.17 -7.11 -21.94
CA HIS A 94 4.51 -7.58 -22.22
C HIS A 94 4.61 -8.39 -23.52
N SER A 95 3.74 -9.39 -23.72
CA SER A 95 3.87 -10.32 -24.86
C SER A 95 3.34 -9.77 -26.19
N ARG A 96 2.34 -8.87 -26.17
CA ARG A 96 1.69 -8.35 -27.38
C ARG A 96 2.10 -6.93 -27.71
N LEU A 97 2.25 -6.09 -26.69
CA LEU A 97 2.61 -4.68 -26.87
C LEU A 97 4.09 -4.42 -26.61
N GLN A 98 4.85 -5.44 -26.16
CA GLN A 98 6.29 -5.36 -25.93
C GLN A 98 6.68 -4.25 -24.95
N LEU A 99 5.77 -3.85 -24.07
CA LEU A 99 6.01 -2.86 -23.02
C LEU A 99 7.11 -3.36 -22.08
N GLN A 100 8.10 -2.50 -21.89
CA GLN A 100 9.24 -2.71 -21.01
C GLN A 100 9.02 -2.03 -19.66
N ARG A 101 9.85 -2.43 -18.68
CA ARG A 101 9.88 -1.77 -17.38
C ARG A 101 10.23 -0.29 -17.58
N GLN A 102 9.46 0.60 -16.94
CA GLN A 102 9.57 2.07 -17.01
C GLN A 102 8.94 2.73 -18.25
N ASP A 103 8.33 1.97 -19.16
CA ASP A 103 7.57 2.58 -20.24
C ASP A 103 6.33 3.33 -19.70
N VAL A 104 6.01 4.46 -20.31
CA VAL A 104 4.87 5.30 -19.93
C VAL A 104 3.57 4.69 -20.48
N VAL A 105 2.56 4.59 -19.62
CA VAL A 105 1.20 4.18 -20.00
C VAL A 105 0.25 5.32 -19.63
N GLY A 106 -0.52 5.81 -20.60
CA GLY A 106 -1.43 6.96 -20.45
C GLY A 106 -2.57 6.93 -21.45
#